data_AF-A0A924NIG9-F1
#
_entry.id   AF-A0A924NIG9-F1
#
_cell.length_a   1.000
_cell.length_b   1.000
_cell.length_c   1.000
_cell.angle_alpha   90.00
_cell.angle_beta   90.00
_cell.angle_gamma   90.00
#
_symmetry.space_group_name_H-M   'P 1'
#
loop_
_entity.id
_entity.type
_entity.pdbx_description
1 polymer ?
#
loop_
_entity_poly.entity_id
_entity_poly.type
_entity_poly.pdbx_seq_one_letter_code
_entity_poly.pdbx_strand_id
1 'polypeptide(L)'
;MELRRLGHVAYDEAWALQQRVHAEVVAGAEDVVLLLEHESVYTAGKRTEPWDRPTDGSRVVDVGRGGEGTWAGAGPGTGLPPRPRP
;
A
#
# COMPACT_ATOMS: atom_id res chain seq x y z
N MET A 1 18.10 7.43 -13.33
CA MET A 1 16.68 7.14 -12.97
C MET A 1 16.19 5.95 -13.77
N GLU A 2 15.78 4.88 -13.10
CA GLU A 2 15.42 3.58 -13.64
C GLU A 2 13.92 3.28 -13.45
N LEU A 3 13.25 2.65 -14.42
CA LEU A 3 11.87 2.16 -14.31
C LEU A 3 11.84 0.63 -14.31
N ARG A 4 11.32 0.01 -13.24
CA ARG A 4 11.15 -1.44 -13.12
C ARG A 4 9.67 -1.82 -13.17
N ARG A 5 9.29 -2.67 -14.12
CA ARG A 5 7.94 -3.23 -14.24
C ARG A 5 7.93 -4.65 -13.66
N LEU A 6 7.25 -4.84 -12.53
CA LEU A 6 7.28 -6.10 -11.78
C LEU A 6 6.02 -6.95 -11.97
N GLY A 7 4.96 -6.39 -12.56
CA GLY A 7 3.68 -7.08 -12.71
C GLY A 7 2.99 -7.27 -11.35
N HIS A 8 2.36 -8.43 -11.15
CA HIS A 8 1.63 -8.73 -9.93
C HIS A 8 2.57 -9.27 -8.84
N VAL A 9 2.61 -8.61 -7.68
CA VAL A 9 3.49 -8.91 -6.55
C VAL A 9 2.70 -8.88 -5.25
N ALA A 10 2.97 -9.77 -4.30
CA ALA A 10 2.34 -9.72 -2.99
C ALA A 10 2.72 -8.42 -2.25
N TYR A 11 1.82 -7.90 -1.42
CA TYR A 11 2.03 -6.62 -0.74
C TYR A 11 3.31 -6.59 0.11
N ASP A 12 3.55 -7.64 0.90
CA ASP A 12 4.71 -7.68 1.82
C ASP A 12 6.04 -7.78 1.06
N GLU A 13 6.06 -8.52 -0.04
CA GLU A 13 7.25 -8.66 -0.89
C GLU A 13 7.62 -7.32 -1.53
N ALA A 14 6.62 -6.61 -2.05
CA ALA A 14 6.81 -5.28 -2.62
C ALA A 14 7.19 -4.25 -1.56
N TRP A 15 6.62 -4.31 -0.36
CA TRP A 15 7.02 -3.46 0.76
C TRP A 15 8.49 -3.70 1.16
N ALA A 16 8.89 -4.96 1.28
CA ALA A 16 10.28 -5.32 1.54
C ALA A 16 11.21 -4.84 0.42
N LEU A 17 10.79 -4.94 -0.84
CA LEU A 17 11.54 -4.42 -1.98
C LEU A 17 11.67 -2.90 -1.93
N GLN A 18 10.59 -2.17 -1.63
CA GLN A 18 10.62 -0.71 -1.48
C GLN A 18 11.62 -0.29 -0.41
N GLN A 19 11.65 -0.96 0.74
CA GLN A 19 12.62 -0.64 1.81
C GLN A 19 14.06 -0.87 1.37
N ARG A 20 14.35 -1.97 0.65
CA ARG A 20 15.69 -2.25 0.12
C ARG A 20 16.12 -1.21 -0.91
N VAL A 21 15.28 -0.95 -1.91
CA VAL A 21 15.55 0.04 -2.97
C VAL A 21 15.73 1.43 -2.37
N HIS A 22 14.91 1.80 -1.38
CA HIS A 22 15.06 3.08 -0.68
C HIS A 22 16.42 3.19 0.02
N ALA A 23 16.87 2.14 0.71
CA ALA A 23 18.18 2.13 1.35
C ALA A 23 19.33 2.28 0.32
N GLU A 24 19.22 1.64 -0.84
CA GLU A 24 20.18 1.79 -1.94
C GLU A 24 20.21 3.22 -2.49
N VAL A 25 19.05 3.84 -2.72
CA VAL A 25 18.95 5.22 -3.20
C VAL A 25 19.52 6.20 -2.18
N VAL A 26 19.22 6.02 -0.89
CA VAL A 26 19.80 6.83 0.20
C VAL A 26 21.33 6.69 0.27
N ALA A 27 21.86 5.52 -0.09
CA ALA A 27 23.30 5.26 -0.18
C ALA A 27 23.96 5.82 -1.47
N GLY A 28 23.19 6.45 -2.36
CA GLY A 28 23.69 7.11 -3.58
C GLY A 28 23.48 6.33 -4.88
N ALA A 29 22.68 5.26 -4.86
CA ALA A 29 22.21 4.63 -6.10
C ALA A 29 21.28 5.57 -6.89
N GLU A 30 21.04 5.26 -8.17
CA GLU A 30 20.09 6.01 -8.98
C GLU A 30 18.65 5.86 -8.49
N ASP A 31 17.82 6.89 -8.69
CA ASP A 31 16.38 6.83 -8.42
C ASP A 31 15.70 5.69 -9.19
N VAL A 32 14.82 4.94 -8.52
CA VAL A 32 14.08 3.81 -9.10
C VAL A 32 12.57 4.03 -8.95
N VAL A 33 11.83 3.85 -10.04
CA VAL A 33 10.37 3.77 -10.04
C VAL A 33 9.95 2.31 -10.16
N LEU A 34 9.20 1.82 -9.18
CA LEU A 34 8.62 0.47 -9.18
C LEU A 34 7.16 0.54 -9.66
N LEU A 35 6.85 -0.14 -10.76
CA LEU A 35 5.49 -0.29 -11.28
C LEU A 35 5.03 -1.73 -11.08
N LEU A 36 3.96 -1.92 -10.31
CA LEU A 36 3.47 -3.22 -9.89
C LEU A 36 1.97 -3.17 -9.57
N GLU A 37 1.37 -4.33 -9.46
CA GLU A 37 0.00 -4.56 -9.01
C GLU A 37 0.01 -5.50 -7.79
N HIS A 38 -0.99 -5.37 -6.92
CA HIS A 38 -1.16 -6.24 -5.75
C HIS A 38 -2.47 -7.01 -5.83
N GLU A 39 -2.52 -8.11 -5.08
CA GLU A 39 -3.79 -8.68 -4.63
C GLU A 39 -4.58 -7.64 -3.83
N SER A 40 -5.90 -7.76 -3.82
CA SER A 40 -6.74 -6.80 -3.10
C SER A 40 -6.41 -6.80 -1.60
N VAL A 41 -5.94 -5.66 -1.10
CA VAL A 41 -5.52 -5.49 0.30
C VAL A 41 -5.93 -4.11 0.79
N TYR A 42 -6.48 -4.05 1.99
CA TYR A 42 -6.75 -2.80 2.69
C TYR A 42 -5.50 -2.37 3.46
N THR A 43 -4.99 -1.17 3.20
CA THR A 43 -3.85 -0.60 3.92
C THR A 43 -4.34 0.46 4.89
N ALA A 44 -4.20 0.22 6.19
CA ALA A 44 -4.63 1.12 7.25
C ALA A 44 -3.50 2.11 7.59
N GLY A 45 -3.66 3.38 7.21
CA GLY A 45 -2.75 4.46 7.61
C GLY A 45 -2.91 4.86 9.07
N LYS A 46 -2.02 5.74 9.56
CA LYS A 46 -1.98 6.17 10.97
C LYS A 46 -3.27 6.80 11.53
N ARG A 47 -4.19 7.26 10.68
CA ARG A 47 -5.48 7.86 11.08
C ARG A 47 -6.67 6.94 10.83
N THR A 48 -6.42 5.66 10.56
CA THR A 48 -7.49 4.68 10.32
C THR A 48 -8.10 4.30 11.65
N GLU A 49 -9.39 4.55 11.81
CA GLU A 49 -10.12 4.16 13.00
C GLU A 49 -10.61 2.70 12.88
N PRO A 50 -10.88 2.00 14.00
CA PRO A 50 -11.34 0.61 13.96
C PRO A 50 -12.60 0.39 13.11
N TRP A 51 -13.50 1.38 13.05
CA TRP A 51 -14.73 1.32 12.25
C TRP A 51 -14.54 1.62 10.76
N ASP A 52 -13.37 2.14 10.36
CA ASP A 52 -13.02 2.35 8.95
C ASP A 52 -12.47 1.07 8.30
N ARG A 53 -12.15 0.06 9.12
CA ARG A 53 -11.60 -1.22 8.68
C ARG A 53 -12.70 -2.14 8.13
N PRO A 54 -12.42 -2.92 7.08
CA PRO A 54 -13.36 -3.92 6.58
C PRO A 54 -13.66 -4.98 7.63
N THR A 55 -14.91 -5.44 7.69
CA THR A 55 -15.40 -6.46 8.63
C THR A 55 -15.74 -7.79 7.97
N ASP A 56 -15.50 -7.91 6.66
CA ASP A 56 -15.82 -9.04 5.81
C ASP A 56 -14.72 -10.10 5.72
N GLY A 57 -13.67 -9.97 6.55
CA GLY A 57 -12.50 -10.86 6.54
C GLY A 57 -11.44 -10.50 5.50
N SER A 58 -11.58 -9.37 4.80
CA SER A 58 -10.55 -8.87 3.89
C SER A 58 -9.21 -8.65 4.57
N ARG A 59 -8.13 -8.85 3.81
CA ARG A 59 -6.76 -8.65 4.30
C ARG A 59 -6.53 -7.17 4.64
N VAL A 60 -6.10 -6.90 5.87
CA VAL A 60 -5.75 -5.56 6.38
C VAL A 60 -4.27 -5.53 6.76
N VAL A 61 -3.56 -4.49 6.30
CA VAL A 61 -2.16 -4.23 6.65
C VAL A 61 -2.02 -2.84 7.22
N ASP A 62 -1.52 -2.72 8.45
CA ASP A 62 -1.21 -1.42 9.06
C ASP A 62 0.08 -0.85 8.45
N VAL A 63 0.01 0.39 7.96
CA VAL A 63 1.10 1.05 7.23
C VAL A 63 1.47 2.36 7.88
N GLY A 64 2.77 2.63 7.99
CA GLY A 64 3.31 3.82 8.65
C GLY A 64 3.06 5.16 7.92
N ARG A 65 2.30 5.17 6.82
CA ARG A 65 1.99 6.38 6.05
C ARG A 65 0.93 7.23 6.76
N GLY A 66 1.04 8.55 6.60
CA GLY A 66 -0.05 9.46 6.95
C GLY A 66 -1.27 9.21 6.06
N GLY A 67 -2.47 9.45 6.58
CA GLY A 67 -3.71 9.15 5.86
C GLY A 67 -4.67 8.24 6.62
N GLU A 68 -5.91 8.23 6.17
CA GLU A 68 -6.89 7.18 6.45
C GLU A 68 -6.55 5.93 5.59
N GLY A 69 -7.23 4.82 5.87
CA GLY A 69 -6.98 3.57 5.16
C GLY A 69 -7.49 3.60 3.70
N THR A 70 -6.89 2.78 2.83
CA THR A 70 -7.32 2.65 1.42
C THR A 70 -7.09 1.25 0.88
N TRP A 71 -7.82 0.89 -0.17
CA TRP A 71 -7.63 -0.34 -0.92
C TRP A 71 -6.49 -0.21 -1.93
N ALA A 72 -5.64 -1.23 -1.99
CA ALA A 72 -4.63 -1.44 -3.03
C ALA A 72 -4.94 -2.76 -3.77
N GLY A 73 -4.63 -2.80 -5.07
CA GLY A 73 -4.85 -3.97 -5.91
C GLY A 73 -6.15 -3.95 -6.72
N ALA A 74 -6.27 -4.91 -7.65
CA ALA A 74 -7.44 -5.06 -8.50
C ALA A 74 -8.59 -5.73 -7.72
N GLY A 75 -9.66 -4.98 -7.45
CA GLY A 75 -10.86 -5.48 -6.77
C GLY A 75 -11.98 -4.44 -6.75
N PRO A 76 -13.25 -4.86 -6.63
CA PRO A 76 -14.39 -3.95 -6.61
C PRO A 76 -14.41 -3.14 -5.30
N GLY A 77 -13.77 -1.97 -5.28
CA GLY A 77 -13.72 -1.12 -4.08
C GLY A 77 -12.73 0.04 -4.11
N THR A 78 -12.26 0.48 -5.28
CA THR A 78 -11.44 1.68 -5.44
C THR A 78 -12.25 2.95 -5.13
N GLY A 79 -12.47 3.21 -3.85
CA GLY A 79 -13.07 4.43 -3.32
C GLY A 79 -14.17 4.12 -2.29
N LEU A 80 -13.88 4.33 -1.01
CA LEU A 80 -14.92 4.51 0.00
C LEU A 80 -15.04 6.02 0.28
N PRO A 81 -16.23 6.64 0.14
CA PRO A 81 -16.45 7.97 0.69
C PRO A 81 -16.36 7.91 2.23
N PRO A 82 -15.86 8.96 2.91
CA PRO A 82 -15.89 8.99 4.37
C PRO A 82 -17.35 8.94 4.83
N ARG A 83 -17.71 7.90 5.59
CA ARG A 83 -18.98 7.88 6.33
C ARG A 83 -18.89 8.85 7.51
N PRO A 84 -20.03 9.44 7.96
CA PRO A 84 -20.02 10.30 9.13
C PRO A 84 -19.54 9.51 10.35
N ARG A 85 -18.52 10.06 11.02
CA ARG A 85 -18.03 9.59 12.33
C ARG A 85 -19.13 9.85 13.37
N PRO A 86 -19.25 9.02 14.43
CA PRO A 86 -20.11 9.32 15.57
C PRO A 86 -19.72 10.63 16.28
#